data_AF-A0A1F8S1T1-F1
#
_entry.id   AF-A0A1F8S1T1-F1
#
_cell.length_a   1.000
_cell.length_b   1.000
_cell.length_c   1.000
_cell.angle_alpha   90.00
_cell.angle_beta   90.00
_cell.angle_gamma   90.00
#
_symmetry.space_group_name_H-M   'P 1'
#
loop_
_entity.id
_entity.type
_entity.pdbx_description
1 polymer ?
#
loop_
_entity_poly.entity_id
_entity_poly.type
_entity_poly.pdbx_seq_one_letter_code
_entity_poly.pdbx_strand_id
1 'polypeptide(L)'
;MEAAIDRLAQPRRARATFLGAFALVWTAFGLVAFLGDDVLHHVVDATPWLAARPWLVEAGVLALAGAYQFAPLKRRSLVACRHPLGLLPTHGASRRGSFTLGLDHGLACLGSSWALMLLMFAEGFANLWWMVALTAVMVYETSGRHGQRAASAAGVVLLLAGLVVMSGPLLWGA
;
A
#
# COMPACT_ATOMS: atom_id res chain seq x y z
N MET A 1 16.48 -14.10 39.05
CA MET A 1 16.21 -14.71 37.73
C MET A 1 14.94 -14.12 37.09
N GLU A 2 13.81 -14.04 37.80
CA GLU A 2 12.57 -13.38 37.34
C GLU A 2 12.75 -11.94 36.84
N ALA A 3 13.47 -11.10 37.58
CA ALA A 3 13.70 -9.71 37.17
C ALA A 3 14.50 -9.55 35.87
N ALA A 4 15.25 -10.58 35.44
CA ALA A 4 15.95 -10.60 34.15
C ALA A 4 15.02 -11.07 33.02
N ILE A 5 14.13 -12.02 33.29
CA ILE A 5 13.10 -12.49 32.37
C ILE A 5 12.09 -11.37 32.05
N ASP A 6 11.68 -10.60 33.06
CA ASP A 6 10.75 -9.49 32.88
C ASP A 6 11.34 -8.36 32.02
N ARG A 7 12.63 -8.06 32.18
CA ARG A 7 13.35 -7.08 31.36
C ARG A 7 13.44 -7.51 29.89
N LEU A 8 13.53 -8.81 29.60
CA LEU A 8 13.51 -9.34 28.23
C LEU A 8 12.08 -9.42 27.65
N ALA A 9 11.08 -9.65 28.51
CA ALA A 9 9.67 -9.72 28.11
C ALA A 9 9.08 -8.34 27.75
N GLN A 10 9.54 -7.27 28.40
CA GLN A 10 9.05 -5.91 28.18
C GLN A 10 9.25 -5.37 26.75
N PRO A 11 10.45 -5.45 26.13
CA PRO A 11 10.64 -5.05 24.73
C PRO A 11 9.89 -5.94 23.74
N ARG A 12 9.74 -7.25 24.06
CA ARG A 12 8.94 -8.18 23.24
C ARG A 12 7.46 -7.81 23.25
N ARG A 13 6.89 -7.50 24.42
CA ARG A 13 5.48 -7.08 24.56
C ARG A 13 5.20 -5.75 23.86
N ALA A 14 6.13 -4.78 23.94
CA ALA A 14 6.02 -3.51 23.24
C ALA A 14 6.01 -3.71 21.71
N ARG A 15 6.96 -4.50 21.18
CA ARG A 15 7.00 -4.85 19.74
C ARG A 15 5.75 -5.59 19.28
N ALA A 16 5.27 -6.57 20.04
CA ALA A 16 4.04 -7.29 19.70
C ALA A 16 2.81 -6.36 19.68
N THR A 17 2.73 -5.40 20.62
CA THR A 17 1.63 -4.44 20.66
C THR A 17 1.67 -3.48 19.46
N PHE A 18 2.87 -3.02 19.09
CA PHE A 18 3.10 -2.22 17.89
C PHE A 18 2.70 -2.97 16.61
N LEU A 19 3.21 -4.20 16.44
CA LEU A 19 2.89 -5.05 15.28
C LEU A 19 1.39 -5.40 15.22
N GLY A 20 0.75 -5.61 16.37
CA GLY A 20 -0.68 -5.85 16.46
C GLY A 20 -1.52 -4.66 15.98
N ALA A 21 -1.17 -3.44 16.41
CA ALA A 21 -1.82 -2.22 15.93
C ALA A 21 -1.62 -2.01 14.43
N PHE A 22 -0.39 -2.21 13.94
CA PHE A 22 -0.06 -2.13 12.52
C PHE A 22 -0.85 -3.14 11.68
N ALA A 23 -0.89 -4.40 12.11
CA ALA A 23 -1.65 -5.46 11.44
C ALA A 23 -3.14 -5.16 11.42
N LEU A 24 -3.69 -4.61 12.52
CA LEU A 24 -5.10 -4.24 12.60
C LEU A 24 -5.50 -3.18 11.57
N VAL A 25 -4.66 -2.15 11.37
CA VAL A 25 -4.88 -1.13 10.33
C VAL A 25 -4.89 -1.75 8.94
N TRP A 26 -3.94 -2.65 8.65
CA TRP A 26 -3.88 -3.35 7.37
C TRP A 26 -5.04 -4.32 7.14
N THR A 27 -5.46 -5.05 8.16
CA THR A 27 -6.62 -5.94 8.07
C THR A 27 -7.90 -5.14 7.82
N ALA A 28 -8.09 -4.01 8.51
CA ALA A 28 -9.23 -3.14 8.27
C ALA A 28 -9.23 -2.60 6.84
N PHE A 29 -8.08 -2.15 6.34
CA PHE A 29 -7.95 -1.72 4.94
C PHE A 29 -8.24 -2.87 3.95
N GLY A 30 -7.69 -4.06 4.18
CA GLY A 30 -7.93 -5.23 3.33
C GLY A 30 -9.40 -5.60 3.28
N LEU A 31 -10.12 -5.50 4.40
CA LEU A 31 -11.57 -5.70 4.44
C LEU A 31 -12.32 -4.65 3.62
N VAL A 32 -11.96 -3.37 3.73
CA VAL A 32 -12.57 -2.31 2.92
C VAL A 32 -12.27 -2.51 1.43
N ALA A 33 -11.05 -2.88 1.07
CA ALA A 33 -10.67 -3.16 -0.31
C ALA A 33 -11.45 -4.34 -0.88
N PHE A 34 -11.58 -5.43 -0.11
CA PHE A 34 -12.36 -6.61 -0.51
C PHE A 34 -13.85 -6.29 -0.72
N LEU A 35 -14.46 -5.53 0.19
CA LEU A 35 -15.85 -5.10 0.03
C LEU A 35 -16.02 -4.14 -1.16
N GLY A 36 -15.03 -3.29 -1.42
CA GLY A 36 -15.04 -2.41 -2.58
C GLY A 36 -14.95 -3.18 -3.90
N ASP A 37 -14.14 -4.23 -3.95
CA ASP A 37 -14.00 -5.14 -5.09
C ASP A 37 -15.31 -5.90 -5.36
N ASP A 38 -15.93 -6.45 -4.33
CA ASP A 38 -17.24 -7.12 -4.42
C ASP A 38 -18.33 -6.18 -4.98
N VAL A 39 -18.41 -4.95 -4.46
CA VAL A 39 -19.32 -3.93 -4.99
C VAL A 39 -19.00 -3.57 -6.44
N LEU A 40 -17.72 -3.45 -6.79
CA LEU A 40 -17.30 -3.13 -8.15
C LEU A 40 -17.72 -4.24 -9.13
N HIS A 41 -17.52 -5.51 -8.77
CA HIS A 41 -17.99 -6.65 -9.54
C HIS A 41 -19.51 -6.63 -9.72
N HIS A 42 -20.26 -6.38 -8.66
CA HIS A 42 -21.72 -6.23 -8.75
C HIS A 42 -22.16 -5.10 -9.68
N VAL A 43 -21.45 -3.96 -9.69
CA VAL A 43 -21.73 -2.84 -10.59
C VAL A 43 -21.36 -3.16 -12.05
N VAL A 44 -20.25 -3.84 -12.28
CA VAL A 44 -19.82 -4.28 -13.62
C VAL A 44 -20.84 -5.26 -14.19
N ASP A 45 -21.29 -6.23 -13.41
CA ASP A 45 -22.30 -7.21 -13.82
C ASP A 45 -23.66 -6.56 -14.11
N ALA A 46 -24.02 -5.52 -13.35
CA ALA A 46 -25.22 -4.73 -13.58
C ALA A 46 -25.10 -3.78 -14.80
N THR A 47 -23.90 -3.55 -15.33
CA THR A 47 -23.64 -2.57 -16.40
C THR A 47 -23.00 -3.24 -17.63
N PRO A 48 -23.82 -3.70 -18.60
CA PRO A 48 -23.35 -4.46 -19.76
C PRO A 48 -22.28 -3.75 -20.61
N TRP A 49 -22.30 -2.41 -20.63
CA TRP A 49 -21.31 -1.60 -21.35
C TRP A 49 -19.91 -1.65 -20.71
N LEU A 50 -19.85 -1.75 -19.38
CA LEU A 50 -18.61 -1.83 -18.62
C LEU A 50 -18.08 -3.27 -18.62
N ALA A 51 -18.97 -4.27 -18.53
CA ALA A 51 -18.63 -5.68 -18.71
C ALA A 51 -18.00 -5.97 -20.08
N ALA A 52 -18.42 -5.26 -21.13
CA ALA A 52 -17.83 -5.36 -22.47
C ALA A 52 -16.44 -4.69 -22.59
N ARG A 53 -16.00 -3.91 -21.58
CA ARG A 53 -14.76 -3.11 -21.62
C ARG A 53 -13.99 -3.19 -20.30
N PRO A 54 -13.58 -4.40 -19.85
CA PRO A 54 -12.86 -4.57 -18.59
C PRO A 54 -11.54 -3.78 -18.52
N TRP A 55 -10.91 -3.55 -19.67
CA TRP A 55 -9.68 -2.76 -19.81
C TRP A 55 -9.85 -1.29 -19.37
N LEU A 56 -11.06 -0.72 -19.35
CA LEU A 56 -11.30 0.63 -18.82
C LEU A 56 -11.13 0.69 -17.31
N VAL A 57 -11.54 -0.37 -16.61
CA VAL A 57 -11.38 -0.48 -15.15
C VAL A 57 -9.88 -0.57 -14.83
N GLU A 58 -9.16 -1.44 -15.53
CA GLU A 58 -7.71 -1.62 -15.39
C GLU A 58 -6.94 -0.30 -15.68
N ALA A 59 -7.22 0.34 -16.82
CA ALA A 59 -6.62 1.63 -17.17
C ALA A 59 -6.94 2.72 -16.14
N GLY A 60 -8.17 2.73 -15.60
CA GLY A 60 -8.58 3.64 -14.54
C GLY A 60 -7.80 3.43 -13.24
N VAL A 61 -7.60 2.19 -12.82
CA VAL A 61 -6.80 1.87 -11.63
C VAL A 61 -5.32 2.22 -11.83
N LEU A 62 -4.75 1.90 -12.99
CA LEU A 62 -3.38 2.28 -13.36
C LEU A 62 -3.20 3.80 -13.35
N ALA A 63 -4.15 4.53 -13.93
CA ALA A 63 -4.13 5.99 -13.94
C ALA A 63 -4.25 6.57 -12.53
N LEU A 64 -5.12 6.01 -11.69
CA LEU A 64 -5.29 6.44 -10.29
C LEU A 64 -4.02 6.18 -9.46
N ALA A 65 -3.42 4.99 -9.60
CA ALA A 65 -2.17 4.64 -8.93
C ALA A 65 -1.02 5.53 -9.42
N GLY A 66 -0.91 5.75 -10.73
CA GLY A 66 0.07 6.63 -11.34
C GLY A 66 -0.08 8.09 -10.92
N ALA A 67 -1.30 8.62 -10.87
CA ALA A 67 -1.57 9.97 -10.38
C ALA A 67 -1.25 10.10 -8.88
N TYR A 68 -1.59 9.07 -8.09
CA TYR A 68 -1.30 9.06 -6.66
C TYR A 68 0.20 9.12 -6.35
N GLN A 69 1.04 8.58 -7.24
CA GLN A 69 2.49 8.65 -7.11
C GLN A 69 3.03 10.09 -7.06
N PHE A 70 2.34 11.05 -7.68
CA PHE A 70 2.70 12.47 -7.67
C PHE A 70 2.03 13.28 -6.56
N ALA A 71 1.13 12.66 -5.79
CA ALA A 71 0.34 13.38 -4.79
C ALA A 71 1.23 13.94 -3.66
N PRO A 72 1.03 15.22 -3.26
CA PRO A 72 1.76 15.79 -2.13
C PRO A 72 1.44 15.07 -0.81
N LEU A 73 0.27 14.43 -0.73
CA LEU A 73 -0.12 13.57 0.39
C LEU A 73 0.81 12.36 0.51
N LYS A 74 1.12 11.67 -0.60
CA LYS A 74 2.07 10.55 -0.63
C LYS A 74 3.44 10.98 -0.11
N ARG A 75 3.90 12.18 -0.50
CA ARG A 75 5.19 12.72 -0.05
C ARG A 75 5.22 12.92 1.47
N ARG A 76 4.16 13.48 2.07
CA ARG A 76 4.06 13.69 3.52
C ARG A 76 4.03 12.35 4.27
N SER A 77 3.25 11.39 3.77
CA SER A 77 3.13 10.05 4.34
C SER A 77 4.44 9.25 4.25
N LEU A 78 5.20 9.36 3.15
CA LEU A 78 6.52 8.75 3.02
C LEU A 78 7.53 9.30 4.03
N VAL A 79 7.52 10.61 4.29
CA VAL A 79 8.38 11.22 5.32
C VAL A 79 8.02 10.69 6.71
N ALA A 80 6.71 10.60 7.01
CA ALA A 80 6.23 10.03 8.27
C ALA A 80 6.57 8.53 8.40
N CYS A 81 6.52 7.75 7.32
CA CYS A 81 6.87 6.33 7.36
C CYS A 81 8.36 6.03 7.34
N ARG A 82 9.22 6.93 6.86
CA ARG A 82 10.69 6.77 6.92
C ARG A 82 11.32 7.09 8.25
N HIS A 83 10.56 7.63 9.20
CA HIS A 83 11.05 7.93 10.55
C HIS A 83 10.65 6.92 11.65
N PRO A 84 10.74 5.58 11.48
CA PRO A 84 10.15 4.66 12.45
C PRO A 84 10.98 4.37 13.72
N LEU A 85 12.26 4.74 13.83
CA LEU A 85 13.17 3.95 14.70
C LEU A 85 13.96 4.70 15.78
N GLY A 86 13.80 6.00 15.94
CA GLY A 86 14.36 6.71 17.11
C GLY A 86 13.49 6.65 18.37
N LEU A 87 12.23 6.18 18.25
CA LEU A 87 11.17 6.44 19.22
C LEU A 87 10.48 5.19 19.80
N LEU A 88 11.00 3.97 19.60
CA LEU A 88 10.76 2.96 20.63
C LEU A 88 11.64 3.39 21.81
N PRO A 89 11.06 3.88 22.92
CA PRO A 89 11.85 4.15 24.12
C PRO A 89 12.57 2.86 24.45
N THR A 90 13.89 2.86 24.30
CA THR A 90 14.75 1.75 24.73
C THR A 90 14.58 1.46 26.22
N HIS A 91 13.94 2.40 26.95
CA HIS A 91 13.52 2.29 28.33
C HIS A 91 12.10 2.90 28.52
N GLY A 92 11.07 2.06 28.72
CA GLY A 92 9.82 2.51 29.38
C GLY A 92 8.57 2.80 28.54
N ALA A 93 8.38 2.22 27.35
CA ALA A 93 7.11 2.41 26.62
C ALA A 93 5.93 1.72 27.34
N SER A 94 4.95 2.51 27.80
CA SER A 94 3.62 1.99 28.18
C SER A 94 3.01 1.21 27.01
N ARG A 95 2.28 0.13 27.31
CA ARG A 95 1.50 -0.66 26.32
C ARG A 95 0.64 0.23 25.42
N ARG A 96 0.05 1.30 25.99
CA ARG A 96 -0.73 2.30 25.24
C ARG A 96 0.11 3.10 24.26
N GLY A 97 1.31 3.53 24.65
CA GLY A 97 2.22 4.28 23.78
C GLY A 97 2.76 3.45 22.61
N SER A 98 3.00 2.14 22.82
CA SER A 98 3.40 1.23 21.72
C SER A 98 2.25 0.97 20.74
N PHE A 99 1.01 0.94 21.24
CA PHE A 99 -0.19 0.76 20.42
C PHE A 99 -0.50 1.99 19.55
N THR A 100 -0.52 3.19 20.14
CA THR A 100 -0.75 4.44 19.40
C THR A 100 0.34 4.67 18.35
N LEU A 101 1.60 4.41 18.69
CA LEU A 101 2.71 4.49 17.74
C LEU A 101 2.54 3.51 16.57
N GLY A 102 2.04 2.29 16.84
CA GLY A 102 1.73 1.31 15.79
C GLY A 102 0.56 1.73 14.90
N LEU A 103 -0.47 2.37 15.45
CA LEU A 103 -1.59 2.92 14.67
C LEU A 103 -1.13 4.09 13.79
N ASP A 104 -0.43 5.08 14.35
CA ASP A 104 0.03 6.26 13.61
C ASP A 104 0.97 5.85 12.46
N HIS A 105 1.87 4.91 12.74
CA HIS A 105 2.78 4.39 11.72
C HIS A 105 2.04 3.54 10.67
N GLY A 106 1.08 2.71 11.10
CA GLY A 106 0.22 1.96 10.20
C GLY A 106 -0.55 2.86 9.25
N LEU A 107 -1.16 3.94 9.75
CA LEU A 107 -1.89 4.92 8.95
C LEU A 107 -0.97 5.71 8.00
N ALA A 108 0.23 6.08 8.45
CA ALA A 108 1.21 6.73 7.59
C ALA A 108 1.64 5.83 6.42
N CYS A 109 1.90 4.55 6.68
CA CYS A 109 2.38 3.61 5.66
C CYS A 109 1.26 3.17 4.74
N LEU A 110 0.04 3.04 5.29
CA LEU A 110 -1.14 2.87 4.49
C LEU A 110 -1.31 4.07 3.56
N GLY A 111 -1.19 5.29 4.07
CA GLY A 111 -1.26 6.51 3.26
C GLY A 111 -0.22 6.59 2.14
N SER A 112 0.99 6.06 2.29
CA SER A 112 1.98 6.07 1.19
C SER A 112 1.75 5.01 0.11
N SER A 113 1.21 3.85 0.50
CA SER A 113 1.26 2.63 -0.31
C SER A 113 -0.11 2.08 -0.70
N TRP A 114 -1.21 2.59 -0.15
CA TRP A 114 -2.57 2.06 -0.42
C TRP A 114 -2.91 2.03 -1.91
N ALA A 115 -2.52 3.04 -2.70
CA ALA A 115 -2.83 3.09 -4.12
C ALA A 115 -2.10 1.99 -4.92
N LEU A 116 -0.84 1.71 -4.59
CA LEU A 116 -0.09 0.59 -5.18
C LEU A 116 -0.64 -0.76 -4.71
N MET A 117 -1.16 -0.82 -3.48
CA MET A 117 -1.81 -2.02 -2.94
C MET A 117 -3.14 -2.29 -3.66
N LEU A 118 -3.95 -1.26 -3.89
CA LEU A 118 -5.17 -1.38 -4.70
C LEU A 118 -4.86 -1.80 -6.13
N LEU A 119 -3.77 -1.28 -6.71
CA LEU A 119 -3.32 -1.71 -8.02
C LEU A 119 -2.97 -3.22 -8.03
N MET A 120 -2.27 -3.73 -7.00
CA MET A 120 -2.01 -5.18 -6.88
C MET A 120 -3.31 -6.00 -6.77
N PHE A 121 -4.35 -5.47 -6.13
CA PHE A 121 -5.65 -6.12 -6.07
C PHE A 121 -6.34 -6.14 -7.45
N ALA A 122 -6.32 -5.02 -8.17
CA ALA A 122 -6.98 -4.88 -9.47
C ALA A 122 -6.32 -5.68 -10.60
N GLU A 123 -4.98 -5.75 -10.62
CA GLU A 123 -4.22 -6.60 -11.56
C GLU A 123 -4.42 -8.11 -11.28
N GLY A 124 -4.97 -8.44 -10.11
CA GLY A 124 -5.31 -9.78 -9.70
C GLY A 124 -4.09 -10.66 -9.40
N PHE A 125 -4.32 -11.75 -8.68
CA PHE A 125 -3.31 -12.78 -8.38
C PHE A 125 -2.75 -13.48 -9.63
N ALA A 126 -3.29 -13.18 -10.83
CA ALA A 126 -2.94 -13.82 -12.08
C ALA A 126 -1.51 -13.51 -12.56
N ASN A 127 -0.90 -12.41 -12.09
CA ASN A 127 0.44 -12.02 -12.53
C ASN A 127 1.42 -11.79 -11.36
N LEU A 128 2.06 -12.88 -10.92
CA LEU A 128 3.13 -12.88 -9.92
C LEU A 128 4.26 -11.89 -10.25
N TRP A 129 4.56 -11.66 -11.54
CA TRP A 129 5.58 -10.69 -11.94
C TRP A 129 5.22 -9.26 -11.53
N TRP A 130 3.96 -8.85 -11.72
CA TRP A 130 3.49 -7.53 -11.29
C TRP A 130 3.52 -7.38 -9.77
N MET A 131 3.12 -8.41 -9.03
CA MET A 131 3.21 -8.39 -7.56
C MET A 131 4.64 -8.15 -7.08
N VAL A 132 5.62 -8.86 -7.66
CA VAL A 132 7.03 -8.69 -7.31
C VAL A 132 7.53 -7.30 -7.70
N ALA A 133 7.20 -6.83 -8.89
CA ALA A 133 7.63 -5.50 -9.36
C ALA A 133 7.08 -4.37 -8.48
N LEU A 134 5.77 -4.39 -8.17
CA LEU A 134 5.12 -3.39 -7.32
C LEU A 134 5.65 -3.44 -5.88
N THR A 135 5.90 -4.63 -5.35
CA THR A 135 6.53 -4.81 -4.04
C THR A 135 7.94 -4.24 -4.01
N ALA A 136 8.76 -4.51 -5.04
CA ALA A 136 10.11 -3.97 -5.15
C ALA A 136 10.11 -2.43 -5.18
N VAL A 137 9.17 -1.84 -5.91
CA VAL A 137 8.96 -0.39 -5.94
C VAL A 137 8.60 0.13 -4.55
N MET A 138 7.59 -0.45 -3.87
CA MET A 138 7.20 -0.04 -2.51
C MET A 138 8.37 -0.10 -1.51
N VAL A 139 9.16 -1.18 -1.55
CA VAL A 139 10.34 -1.36 -0.69
C VAL A 139 11.38 -0.29 -1.00
N TYR A 140 11.68 -0.05 -2.28
CA TYR A 140 12.66 0.95 -2.66
C TYR A 140 12.20 2.40 -2.37
N GLU A 141 10.91 2.69 -2.49
CA GLU A 141 10.32 3.97 -2.07
C GLU A 141 10.48 4.21 -0.57
N THR A 142 10.35 3.16 0.24
CA THR A 142 10.43 3.28 1.70
C THR A 142 11.88 3.31 2.18
N SER A 143 12.76 2.47 1.64
CA SER A 143 14.14 2.31 2.12
C SER A 143 15.17 3.18 1.39
N GLY A 144 14.87 3.64 0.17
CA GLY A 144 15.85 4.32 -0.68
C GLY A 144 16.09 5.79 -0.34
N ARG A 145 17.36 6.21 -0.36
CA ARG A 145 17.78 7.63 -0.22
C ARG A 145 17.11 8.55 -1.26
N HIS A 146 16.74 7.99 -2.42
CA HIS A 146 16.07 8.69 -3.52
C HIS A 146 14.61 8.26 -3.73
N GLY A 147 13.92 7.70 -2.73
CA GLY A 147 12.61 7.08 -2.96
C GLY A 147 11.52 8.03 -3.50
N GLN A 148 11.70 9.35 -3.40
CA GLN A 148 10.81 10.30 -4.10
C GLN A 148 10.99 10.29 -5.62
N ARG A 149 12.23 10.17 -6.12
CA ARG A 149 12.50 9.99 -7.56
C ARG A 149 11.98 8.64 -8.05
N ALA A 150 12.08 7.61 -7.21
CA ALA A 150 11.54 6.29 -7.50
C ALA A 150 10.02 6.30 -7.62
N ALA A 151 9.33 6.97 -6.68
CA ALA A 151 7.88 7.16 -6.73
C ALA A 151 7.46 7.89 -8.01
N SER A 152 8.17 8.97 -8.37
CA SER A 152 7.91 9.68 -9.64
C SER A 152 8.15 8.81 -10.87
N ALA A 153 9.26 8.05 -10.91
CA ALA A 153 9.55 7.15 -12.03
C ALA A 153 8.49 6.03 -12.15
N ALA A 154 8.12 5.42 -11.03
CA ALA A 154 7.06 4.42 -10.97
C ALA A 154 5.72 5.02 -11.41
N GLY A 155 5.40 6.25 -11.00
CA GLY A 155 4.22 6.99 -11.46
C GLY A 155 4.19 7.18 -12.97
N VAL A 156 5.31 7.60 -13.57
CA VAL A 156 5.41 7.73 -15.04
C VAL A 156 5.20 6.37 -15.72
N VAL A 157 5.85 5.31 -15.23
CA VAL A 157 5.71 3.96 -15.81
C VAL A 157 4.27 3.47 -15.72
N LEU A 158 3.59 3.68 -14.59
CA LEU A 158 2.19 3.29 -14.40
C LEU A 158 1.23 4.07 -15.31
N LEU A 159 1.46 5.37 -15.48
CA LEU A 159 0.67 6.19 -16.40
C LEU A 159 0.87 5.76 -17.86
N LEU A 160 2.12 5.47 -18.25
CA LEU A 160 2.42 4.96 -19.59
C LEU A 160 1.80 3.58 -19.82
N ALA A 161 1.87 2.69 -18.83
CA ALA A 161 1.22 1.38 -18.88
C ALA A 161 -0.30 1.52 -19.05
N GLY A 162 -0.96 2.41 -18.28
CA GLY A 162 -2.39 2.68 -18.43
C GLY A 162 -2.75 3.24 -19.82
N LEU A 163 -1.91 4.10 -20.40
CA LEU A 163 -2.07 4.58 -21.77
C LEU A 163 -1.93 3.46 -22.81
N VAL A 164 -0.98 2.54 -22.60
CA VAL A 164 -0.79 1.36 -23.47
C VAL A 164 -1.99 0.43 -23.38
N VAL A 165 -2.49 0.12 -22.18
CA VAL A 165 -3.70 -0.71 -21.99
C VAL A 165 -4.92 -0.05 -22.66
N MET A 166 -5.07 1.27 -22.52
CA MET A 166 -6.14 2.04 -23.16
C MET A 166 -6.03 2.07 -24.70
N SER A 167 -4.82 2.00 -25.25
CA SER A 167 -4.57 1.95 -26.70
C SER A 167 -4.45 0.53 -27.26
N GLY A 168 -4.41 -0.49 -26.40
CA GLY A 168 -4.39 -1.91 -26.76
C GLY A 168 -5.50 -2.33 -27.73
N PRO A 169 -6.77 -1.89 -27.55
CA PRO A 169 -7.84 -2.17 -28.51
C PRO A 169 -7.58 -1.60 -29.91
N LEU A 170 -6.77 -0.53 -30.04
CA LEU A 170 -6.36 0.05 -31.33
C LEU A 170 -5.12 -0.64 -31.93
N LEU A 171 -4.25 -1.22 -31.10
CA LEU A 171 -3.00 -1.86 -31.54
C LEU A 171 -3.14 -3.35 -31.83
N TRP A 172 -4.07 -4.03 -31.14
CA TRP A 172 -4.38 -5.47 -31.31
C TRP A 172 -5.65 -5.73 -32.11
N GLY A 173 -6.36 -4.68 -32.52
CA GLY A 173 -7.57 -4.74 -33.36
C GLY A 173 -7.27 -4.68 -34.86
N ALA A 174 -6.30 -5.47 -35.34
CA ALA A 174 -6.10 -5.80 -36.75
C ALA A 174 -6.07 -7.33 -36.93
#